data_AF-A0A1L9NWU7-F1
#
_entry.id   AF-A0A1L9NWU7-F1
#
_cell.length_a   1.000
_cell.length_b   1.000
_cell.length_c   1.000
_cell.angle_alpha   90.00
_cell.angle_beta   90.00
_cell.angle_gamma   90.00
#
_symmetry.space_group_name_H-M   'P 1'
#
loop_
_entity.id
_entity.type
_entity.pdbx_description
1 polymer ?
#
loop_
_entity_poly.entity_id
_entity_poly.type
_entity_poly.pdbx_seq_one_letter_code
_entity_poly.pdbx_strand_id
1 'polypeptide(L)' 'MSDADANADKMLSMDEMKAAYPEINEDQFALADANGDGMLTEQELKDAVEAGVLPDLGG' A
#
# COMPACT_ATOMS: atom_id res chain seq x y z
N MET A 1 9.92 -1.98 9.27
CA MET A 1 9.97 -0.58 8.76
C MET A 1 11.30 -0.37 8.03
N SER A 2 11.43 -0.45 6.72
CA SER A 2 10.43 -0.42 5.66
C SER A 2 11.17 -0.81 4.38
N ASP A 3 11.01 -2.04 3.87
CA ASP A 3 11.50 -2.32 2.50
C ASP A 3 10.55 -1.73 1.44
N ALA A 4 9.33 -1.39 1.84
CA ALA A 4 8.31 -0.81 0.96
C ALA A 4 8.31 0.73 0.94
N ASP A 5 8.40 1.38 2.10
CA ASP A 5 8.45 2.85 2.21
C ASP A 5 9.90 3.33 2.03
N ALA A 6 10.32 3.43 0.77
CA ALA A 6 11.70 3.75 0.38
C ALA A 6 12.05 5.22 0.59
N ASN A 7 11.05 6.11 0.56
CA ASN A 7 11.21 7.54 0.75
C ASN A 7 11.00 7.99 2.22
N ALA A 8 10.58 7.07 3.11
CA ALA A 8 10.31 7.27 4.53
C ALA A 8 9.25 8.37 4.79
N ASP A 9 8.31 8.54 3.86
CA ASP A 9 7.23 9.54 3.96
C ASP A 9 5.98 9.00 4.67
N LYS A 10 6.00 7.73 5.09
CA LYS A 10 4.90 6.98 5.71
C LYS A 10 3.69 6.73 4.80
N MET A 11 3.91 6.82 3.50
CA MET A 11 2.96 6.50 2.46
C MET A 11 3.62 5.51 1.50
N LEU A 12 2.81 4.76 0.79
CA LEU A 12 3.28 3.89 -0.28
C LEU A 12 2.70 4.38 -1.60
N SER A 13 3.57 4.91 -2.45
CA SER A 13 3.20 5.16 -3.84
C SER A 13 3.01 3.84 -4.60
N MET A 14 2.30 3.92 -5.73
CA MET A 14 2.13 2.77 -6.62
C MET A 14 3.46 2.16 -7.07
N ASP A 15 4.48 2.99 -7.31
CA ASP A 15 5.81 2.53 -7.72
C ASP A 15 6.52 1.79 -6.58
N GLU A 16 6.44 2.31 -5.35
CA GLU A 16 6.98 1.66 -4.15
C GLU A 16 6.27 0.34 -3.84
N MET A 17 4.94 0.33 -3.95
CA MET A 17 4.13 -0.88 -3.83
C MET A 17 4.49 -1.92 -4.87
N LYS A 18 4.63 -1.55 -6.15
CA LYS A 18 5.05 -2.50 -7.20
C LYS A 18 6.48 -2.99 -7.01
N ALA A 19 7.36 -2.16 -6.47
CA ALA A 19 8.76 -2.52 -6.22
C ALA A 19 8.90 -3.51 -5.06
N ALA A 20 8.17 -3.28 -3.96
CA ALA A 20 8.22 -4.14 -2.77
C ALA A 20 7.29 -5.35 -2.87
N TYR A 21 6.13 -5.17 -3.49
CA TYR A 21 5.04 -6.14 -3.59
C TYR A 21 4.56 -6.26 -5.04
N PRO A 22 5.34 -6.90 -5.93
CA PRO A 22 4.95 -7.13 -7.32
C PRO A 22 3.71 -8.04 -7.46
N GLU A 23 3.26 -8.66 -6.37
CA GLU A 23 2.01 -9.43 -6.29
C GLU A 23 0.77 -8.56 -6.14
N ILE A 24 0.93 -7.27 -5.81
CA ILE A 24 -0.18 -6.34 -5.67
C ILE A 24 -0.49 -5.69 -7.01
N ASN A 25 -1.74 -5.83 -7.41
CA ASN A 25 -2.26 -5.35 -8.68
C ASN A 25 -2.72 -3.90 -8.56
N GLU A 26 -2.93 -3.25 -9.70
CA GLU A 26 -3.58 -1.93 -9.79
C GLU A 26 -4.95 -1.90 -9.12
N ASP A 27 -5.77 -2.95 -9.32
CA ASP A 27 -7.10 -3.03 -8.71
C ASP A 27 -7.02 -3.09 -7.18
N GLN A 28 -6.07 -3.86 -6.65
CA GLN A 28 -5.83 -4.01 -5.21
C GLN A 28 -5.37 -2.68 -4.59
N PHE A 29 -4.46 -1.98 -5.27
CA PHE A 29 -4.02 -0.65 -4.89
C PHE A 29 -5.18 0.35 -4.90
N ALA A 30 -5.97 0.38 -5.97
CA ALA A 30 -7.11 1.28 -6.10
C ALA A 30 -8.23 0.98 -5.09
N LEU A 31 -8.38 -0.28 -4.67
CA LEU A 31 -9.29 -0.67 -3.58
C LEU A 31 -8.79 -0.20 -2.20
N ALA A 32 -7.48 -0.17 -2.01
CA ALA A 32 -6.86 0.33 -0.80
C ALA A 32 -6.82 1.86 -0.74
N ASP A 33 -6.69 2.53 -1.89
CA ASP A 33 -6.65 3.98 -2.04
C ASP A 33 -8.06 4.56 -1.90
N ALA A 34 -8.51 4.63 -0.65
CA ALA A 34 -9.84 5.12 -0.31
C ALA A 34 -10.01 6.61 -0.61
N ASN A 35 -8.92 7.39 -0.51
CA ASN A 35 -8.94 8.82 -0.72
C ASN A 35 -8.76 9.21 -2.22
N GLY A 36 -8.20 8.33 -3.04
CA GLY A 36 -8.01 8.48 -4.48
C GLY A 36 -6.86 9.41 -4.89
N ASP A 37 -5.84 9.58 -4.04
CA ASP A 37 -4.68 10.44 -4.30
C ASP A 37 -3.54 9.71 -5.02
N GLY A 38 -3.67 8.39 -5.24
CA GLY A 38 -2.66 7.55 -5.87
C GLY A 38 -1.55 7.11 -4.93
N MET A 39 -1.71 7.28 -3.62
CA MET A 39 -0.80 6.84 -2.56
C MET A 39 -1.59 6.16 -1.45
N LEU A 40 -0.97 5.19 -0.77
CA LEU A 40 -1.59 4.52 0.38
C LEU A 40 -0.95 5.02 1.66
N THR A 41 -1.73 5.70 2.49
CA THR A 41 -1.29 6.08 3.82
C THR A 41 -1.23 4.85 4.76
N GLU A 42 -0.48 4.94 5.87
CA GLU A 42 -0.50 3.89 6.91
C GLU A 42 -1.93 3.49 7.36
N GLN A 43 -2.86 4.45 7.36
CA GLN A 43 -4.25 4.18 7.72
C GLN A 43 -4.97 3.37 6.65
N GLU A 44 -4.86 3.78 5.39
CA GLU A 44 -5.47 3.08 4.25
C GLU A 44 -4.90 1.68 4.05
N LEU A 45 -3.59 1.51 4.24
CA LEU A 45 -2.95 0.20 4.25
C LEU A 45 -3.55 -0.70 5.32
N LYS A 46 -3.69 -0.20 6.54
CA LYS A 46 -4.32 -0.96 7.64
C LYS A 46 -5.75 -1.34 7.30
N ASP A 47 -6.55 -0.38 6.85
CA ASP A 47 -7.95 -0.61 6.53
C ASP A 47 -8.08 -1.63 5.39
N ALA A 48 -7.20 -1.57 4.38
CA ALA A 48 -7.17 -2.51 3.27
C ALA A 48 -6.70 -3.92 3.69
N VAL A 49 -5.73 -4.02 4.60
CA VAL A 49 -5.29 -5.30 5.18
C VAL A 49 -6.39 -5.92 6.05
N GLU A 50 -7.05 -5.12 6.89
CA GLU A 50 -8.19 -5.59 7.70
C GLU A 50 -9.39 -6.00 6.82
N ALA A 51 -9.59 -5.33 5.69
CA ALA A 51 -10.59 -5.70 4.69
C ALA A 51 -10.22 -6.95 3.87
N GLY A 52 -8.98 -7.44 3.97
CA GLY A 52 -8.47 -8.56 3.18
C GLY A 52 -8.27 -8.24 1.70
N VAL A 53 -8.18 -6.94 1.37
CA VAL A 53 -7.81 -6.43 0.04
C VAL A 53 -6.31 -6.66 -0.12
N LEU A 54 -5.50 -6.05 0.74
CA LEU A 54 -4.06 -6.18 0.71
C LEU A 54 -3.56 -7.29 1.67
N PRO A 55 -2.46 -7.98 1.32
CA PRO A 55 -1.78 -8.85 2.28
C PRO A 55 -1.14 -8.01 3.38
N ASP A 56 -0.88 -8.61 4.55
CA ASP A 56 -0.22 -7.92 5.66
C ASP A 56 1.19 -7.48 5.25
N LEU A 57 1.34 -6.19 4.95
CA LEU A 57 2.60 -5.55 4.55
C LEU A 57 3.44 -5.16 5.78
N GLY A 58 2.98 -5.51 6.99
CA GLY A 58 3.60 -5.23 8.28
C GLY A 58 4.60 -6.29 8.74
N GLY A 59 5.78 -6.31 8.12
CA GLY A 59 6.98 -6.99 8.61
C GLY A 59 7.80 -6.15 9.59
#